data_AF-A0A3P7YJ54-F1
#
_entry.id   AF-A0A3P7YJ54-F1
#
_cell.length_a   1.000
_cell.length_b   1.000
_cell.length_c   1.000
_cell.angle_alpha   90.00
_cell.angle_beta   90.00
_cell.angle_gamma   90.00
#
_symmetry.space_group_name_H-M   'P 1'
#
loop_
_entity.id
_entity.type
_entity.pdbx_description
1 polymer ?
#
loop_
_entity_poly.entity_id
_entity_poly.type
_entity_poly.pdbx_seq_one_letter_code
_entity_poly.pdbx_strand_id
1 'polypeptide(L)'
;MFFSYSQAEEDENEWTNSQLLEEVLDRLGNKKYDEVYDLIIAADYNEILAIYRRLFRVIIEEYDNDFSENGISDPILENLLLLMKSYGASNDRLMVSLQCSDQVISWKAFIMLGNFIEEILPELKDLNESFSFSIRKVYIPSWMERFEKNAVLNYPDDQSNKEYLSNLETDYLDDNYYNVELPDTSSDLFLSAVFMFLRIFTLSMSRNYGILDVLCDRILACTHIESHFLEAFMLKLDAIYRFSDRALPLNTLVFVNSFKARFCSLPRVYSPEYYLKLAIKPLRHSLHVSTSNMFNVGYVVLVLRKCLVPIKNESIERNQWTFFLGFLADFIICCEECTLCKVREACMDTFKMFLSKFEPIAQVLIIRKLFNMIRKNEIR
;
A
#
# COMPACT_ATOMS: atom_id res chain seq x y z
N MET A 1 9.63 -33.91 75.39
CA MET A 1 8.60 -33.65 74.36
C MET A 1 9.20 -32.61 73.43
N PHE A 2 10.02 -32.99 72.44
CA PHE A 2 9.65 -33.54 71.13
C PHE A 2 8.54 -32.75 70.43
N PHE A 3 8.94 -31.90 69.47
CA PHE A 3 8.36 -31.65 68.14
C PHE A 3 9.46 -30.89 67.35
N SER A 4 10.35 -31.64 66.66
CA SER A 4 10.28 -32.03 65.24
C SER A 4 10.53 -30.87 64.28
N TYR A 5 11.78 -30.79 63.83
CA TYR A 5 12.15 -30.32 62.50
C TYR A 5 11.41 -31.18 61.47
N SER A 6 10.68 -30.56 60.55
CA SER A 6 10.41 -31.10 59.22
C SER A 6 9.91 -30.01 58.28
N GLN A 7 10.74 -29.76 57.26
CA GLN A 7 10.40 -29.34 55.88
C GLN A 7 9.85 -27.90 55.78
N ALA A 8 10.61 -26.91 55.29
CA ALA A 8 11.13 -26.87 53.91
C ALA A 8 10.08 -27.41 52.93
N GLU A 9 8.97 -26.70 52.81
CA GLU A 9 8.35 -26.52 51.49
C GLU A 9 9.36 -25.68 50.71
N GLU A 10 10.21 -26.39 49.97
CA GLU A 10 10.91 -25.83 48.82
C GLU A 10 9.81 -25.32 47.89
N ASP A 11 9.85 -24.02 47.59
CA ASP A 11 9.11 -23.43 46.48
C ASP A 11 9.56 -24.15 45.20
N GLU A 12 8.83 -25.22 44.84
CA GLU A 12 9.01 -25.94 43.59
C GLU A 12 8.56 -25.03 42.45
N ASN A 13 9.54 -24.69 41.59
CA ASN A 13 9.45 -23.99 40.30
C ASN A 13 9.79 -22.49 40.29
N GLU A 14 10.97 -22.10 40.79
CA GLU A 14 11.67 -20.97 40.15
C GLU A 14 12.18 -21.44 38.78
N TRP A 15 11.45 -21.10 37.72
CA TRP A 15 11.92 -21.33 36.36
C TRP A 15 13.03 -20.33 36.05
N THR A 16 14.19 -20.81 35.60
CA THR A 16 15.18 -19.86 35.08
C THR A 16 14.67 -19.29 33.75
N ASN A 17 14.91 -18.00 33.51
CA ASN A 17 14.56 -17.31 32.25
C ASN A 17 14.94 -18.11 30.99
N SER A 18 16.05 -18.87 31.02
CA SER A 18 16.48 -19.76 29.94
C SER A 18 15.60 -20.99 29.76
N GLN A 19 15.15 -21.61 30.85
CA GLN A 19 14.29 -22.80 30.80
C GLN A 19 12.89 -22.47 30.29
N LEU A 20 12.30 -21.36 30.77
CA LEU A 20 11.01 -20.88 30.27
C LEU A 20 11.06 -20.61 28.76
N LEU A 21 12.12 -19.92 28.32
CA LEU A 21 12.30 -19.64 26.91
C LEU A 21 12.44 -20.94 26.10
N GLU A 22 13.31 -21.85 26.50
CA GLU A 22 13.53 -23.12 25.79
C GLU A 22 12.25 -23.96 25.67
N GLU A 23 11.47 -24.07 26.75
CA GLU A 23 10.21 -24.80 26.75
C GLU A 23 9.18 -24.15 25.82
N VAL A 24 9.08 -22.82 25.81
CA VAL A 24 8.21 -22.09 24.87
C VAL A 24 8.64 -22.34 23.43
N LEU A 25 9.96 -22.31 23.14
CA LEU A 25 10.47 -22.57 21.80
C LEU A 25 10.16 -23.99 21.32
N ASP A 26 10.33 -25.01 22.18
CA ASP A 26 10.02 -26.40 21.84
C ASP A 26 8.52 -26.58 21.52
N ARG A 27 7.65 -26.05 22.37
CA ARG A 27 6.19 -26.16 22.18
C ARG A 27 5.70 -25.38 20.97
N LEU A 28 6.26 -24.20 20.70
CA LEU A 28 5.98 -23.45 19.46
C LEU A 28 6.38 -24.26 18.22
N GLY A 29 7.60 -24.83 18.20
CA GLY A 29 8.07 -25.66 17.09
C GLY A 29 7.24 -26.93 16.87
N ASN A 30 6.57 -27.43 17.91
CA ASN A 30 5.64 -28.55 17.85
C ASN A 30 4.16 -28.13 17.61
N LYS A 31 3.90 -26.85 17.30
CA LYS A 31 2.56 -26.26 17.09
C LYS A 31 1.59 -26.43 18.26
N LYS A 32 2.10 -26.49 19.50
CA LYS A 32 1.32 -26.64 20.73
C LYS A 32 0.98 -25.27 21.33
N TYR A 33 0.25 -24.45 20.58
CA TYR A 33 0.06 -23.02 20.92
C TYR A 33 -0.74 -22.81 22.22
N ASP A 34 -1.75 -23.65 22.49
CA ASP A 34 -2.50 -23.63 23.76
C ASP A 34 -1.57 -23.82 24.96
N GLU A 35 -0.66 -24.78 24.87
CA GLU A 35 0.29 -25.08 25.95
C GLU A 35 1.28 -23.91 26.16
N VAL A 36 1.61 -23.15 25.11
CA VAL A 36 2.45 -21.94 25.22
C VAL A 36 1.67 -20.79 25.87
N TYR A 37 0.39 -20.64 25.53
CA TYR A 37 -0.48 -19.63 26.12
C TYR A 37 -0.65 -19.85 27.63
N ASP A 38 -0.90 -21.09 28.04
CA ASP A 38 -0.99 -21.47 29.46
C ASP A 38 0.32 -21.19 30.21
N LEU A 39 1.47 -21.49 29.59
CA LEU A 39 2.78 -21.21 30.20
C LEU A 39 3.02 -19.72 30.44
N ILE A 40 2.72 -18.87 29.45
CA ILE A 40 2.99 -17.43 29.57
C ILE A 40 2.06 -16.77 30.60
N ILE A 41 0.83 -17.26 30.75
CA ILE A 41 -0.09 -16.77 31.79
C ILE A 41 0.34 -17.23 33.19
N ALA A 42 0.91 -18.44 33.30
CA ALA A 42 1.35 -18.99 34.58
C ALA A 42 2.71 -18.45 35.06
N ALA A 43 3.54 -17.90 34.16
CA ALA A 43 4.89 -17.42 34.45
C ALA A 43 4.91 -16.11 35.28
N ASP A 44 6.00 -15.89 36.04
CA ASP A 44 6.18 -14.63 36.77
C ASP A 44 6.38 -13.45 35.81
N TYR A 45 5.79 -12.31 36.16
CA TYR A 45 5.86 -11.10 35.34
C TYR A 45 7.30 -10.65 35.06
N ASN A 46 8.21 -10.75 36.05
CA ASN A 46 9.59 -10.32 35.89
C ASN A 46 10.39 -11.26 34.99
N GLU A 47 10.08 -12.56 35.02
CA GLU A 47 10.69 -13.55 34.13
C GLU A 47 10.32 -13.23 32.68
N ILE A 48 9.04 -13.02 32.38
CA ILE A 48 8.56 -12.66 31.04
C ILE A 48 9.18 -11.34 30.58
N LEU A 49 9.27 -10.32 31.45
CA LEU A 49 9.94 -9.05 31.11
C LEU A 49 11.40 -9.26 30.72
N ALA A 50 12.13 -10.14 31.41
CA ALA A 50 13.54 -10.39 31.13
C ALA A 50 13.78 -11.04 29.75
N ILE A 51 12.81 -11.80 29.23
CA ILE A 51 12.90 -12.49 27.93
C ILE A 51 11.96 -11.94 26.86
N TYR A 52 11.18 -10.90 27.18
CA TYR A 52 10.11 -10.31 26.36
C TYR A 52 10.51 -10.13 24.90
N ARG A 53 11.66 -9.49 24.65
CA ARG A 53 12.11 -9.17 23.29
C ARG A 53 12.30 -10.42 22.44
N ARG A 54 12.84 -11.48 23.03
CA ARG A 54 13.07 -12.75 22.33
C ARG A 54 11.76 -13.50 22.13
N LEU A 55 10.92 -13.57 23.16
CA LEU A 55 9.62 -14.21 23.09
C LEU A 55 8.73 -13.57 22.02
N PHE A 56 8.56 -12.25 22.06
CA PHE A 56 7.74 -11.53 21.09
C PHE A 56 8.23 -11.78 19.67
N ARG A 57 9.56 -11.71 19.45
CA ARG A 57 10.14 -11.98 18.14
C ARG A 57 9.83 -13.39 17.65
N VAL A 58 9.97 -14.40 18.49
CA VAL A 58 9.69 -15.78 18.05
C VAL A 58 8.20 -16.00 17.81
N ILE A 59 7.34 -15.45 18.66
CA ILE A 59 5.88 -15.60 18.50
C ILE A 59 5.41 -14.91 17.22
N ILE A 60 5.93 -13.71 16.88
CA ILE A 60 5.57 -13.05 15.62
C ILE A 60 6.16 -13.76 14.40
N GLU A 61 7.38 -14.33 14.51
CA GLU A 61 7.98 -15.17 13.45
C GLU A 61 7.12 -16.43 13.20
N GLU A 62 6.69 -17.12 14.27
CA GLU A 62 5.83 -18.31 14.16
C GLU A 62 4.47 -17.98 13.57
N TYR A 63 3.85 -16.89 14.06
CA TYR A 63 2.60 -16.37 13.53
C TYR A 63 2.67 -16.05 12.03
N ASP A 64 3.76 -15.40 11.62
CA ASP A 64 3.98 -15.00 10.24
C ASP A 64 4.20 -16.21 9.32
N ASN A 65 4.95 -17.22 9.79
CA ASN A 65 5.19 -18.46 9.07
C ASN A 65 3.89 -19.26 8.91
N ASP A 66 3.16 -19.50 10.00
CA ASP A 66 1.92 -20.28 9.98
C ASP A 66 0.86 -19.62 9.08
N PHE A 67 0.74 -18.28 9.14
CA PHE A 67 -0.13 -17.53 8.24
C PHE A 67 0.32 -17.63 6.77
N SER A 68 1.63 -17.51 6.50
CA SER A 68 2.15 -17.57 5.13
C SER A 68 1.98 -18.95 4.49
N GLU A 69 2.08 -20.02 5.28
CA GLU A 69 1.91 -21.40 4.83
C GLU A 69 0.45 -21.75 4.55
N ASN A 70 -0.45 -21.39 5.47
CA ASN A 70 -1.83 -21.86 5.45
C ASN A 70 -2.84 -20.81 4.96
N GLY A 71 -2.41 -19.56 4.80
CA GLY A 71 -3.28 -18.40 4.54
C GLY A 71 -4.15 -18.00 5.74
N ILE A 72 -4.13 -18.78 6.82
CA ILE A 72 -4.89 -18.57 8.05
C ILE A 72 -3.98 -18.98 9.21
N SER A 73 -3.81 -18.09 10.17
CA SER A 73 -3.06 -18.33 11.41
C SER A 73 -3.97 -18.93 12.46
N ASP A 74 -3.43 -19.80 13.31
CA ASP A 74 -4.13 -20.25 14.51
C ASP A 74 -4.57 -19.05 15.40
N PRO A 75 -5.84 -18.95 15.82
CA PRO A 75 -6.32 -17.88 16.69
C PRO A 75 -5.56 -17.77 18.03
N ILE A 76 -5.00 -18.86 18.53
CA ILE A 76 -4.24 -18.88 19.77
C ILE A 76 -2.91 -18.12 19.61
N LEU A 77 -2.25 -18.23 18.45
CA LEU A 77 -1.06 -17.43 18.16
C LEU A 77 -1.36 -15.92 18.11
N GLU A 78 -2.51 -15.55 17.55
CA GLU A 78 -2.97 -14.15 17.55
C GLU A 78 -3.24 -13.67 18.98
N ASN A 79 -3.89 -14.49 19.81
CA ASN A 79 -4.09 -14.21 21.23
C ASN A 79 -2.77 -14.12 22.01
N LEU A 80 -1.79 -14.96 21.70
CA LEU A 80 -0.45 -14.90 22.26
C LEU A 80 0.23 -13.57 21.94
N LEU A 81 0.14 -13.08 20.71
CA LEU A 81 0.68 -11.76 20.34
C LEU A 81 -0.03 -10.62 21.09
N LEU A 82 -1.35 -10.69 21.21
CA LEU A 82 -2.15 -9.74 21.99
C LEU A 82 -1.80 -9.80 23.49
N LEU A 83 -1.50 -10.98 24.01
CA LEU A 83 -1.03 -11.17 25.38
C LEU A 83 0.37 -10.55 25.56
N MET A 84 1.30 -10.84 24.64
CA MET A 84 2.66 -10.31 24.67
C MET A 84 2.69 -8.78 24.67
N LYS A 85 1.73 -8.12 24.04
CA LYS A 85 1.57 -6.65 24.07
C LYS A 85 1.43 -6.07 25.49
N SER A 86 0.88 -6.84 26.44
CA SER A 86 0.73 -6.42 27.84
C SER A 86 2.05 -6.41 28.62
N TYR A 87 3.07 -7.06 28.08
CA TYR A 87 4.41 -7.13 28.64
C TYR A 87 5.36 -6.12 27.96
N GLY A 88 6.36 -5.66 28.72
CA GLY A 88 7.41 -4.76 28.24
C GLY A 88 7.07 -3.27 28.33
N ALA A 89 8.10 -2.46 28.62
CA ALA A 89 7.97 -1.01 28.56
C ALA A 89 7.77 -0.53 27.10
N SER A 90 7.18 0.64 26.89
CA SER A 90 6.88 1.18 25.55
C SER A 90 8.12 1.27 24.64
N ASN A 91 9.30 1.51 25.23
CA ASN A 91 10.58 1.53 24.50
C ASN A 91 11.01 0.14 24.02
N ASP A 92 10.81 -0.90 24.85
CA ASP A 92 11.13 -2.28 24.48
C ASP A 92 10.19 -2.78 23.39
N ARG A 93 8.90 -2.47 23.53
CA ARG A 93 7.87 -2.77 22.52
C ARG A 93 8.24 -2.13 21.17
N LEU A 94 8.58 -0.84 21.15
CA LEU A 94 9.05 -0.16 19.93
C LEU A 94 10.30 -0.81 19.32
N MET A 95 11.32 -1.09 20.14
CA MET A 95 12.57 -1.66 19.64
C MET A 95 12.35 -3.04 18.99
N VAL A 96 11.51 -3.87 19.61
CA VAL A 96 11.18 -5.19 19.07
C VAL A 96 10.35 -5.06 17.80
N SER A 97 9.34 -4.17 17.77
CA SER A 97 8.55 -3.94 16.55
C SER A 97 9.42 -3.46 15.38
N LEU A 98 10.43 -2.61 15.62
CA LEU A 98 11.41 -2.19 14.60
C LEU A 98 12.24 -3.38 14.09
N GLN A 99 12.69 -4.26 14.99
CA GLN A 99 13.48 -5.44 14.61
C GLN A 99 12.65 -6.45 13.80
N CYS A 100 11.41 -6.71 14.23
CA CYS A 100 10.52 -7.64 13.57
C CYS A 100 10.00 -7.08 12.25
N SER A 101 9.85 -5.74 12.15
CA SER A 101 9.32 -5.11 10.94
C SER A 101 10.16 -5.34 9.71
N ASP A 102 11.42 -5.76 9.81
CA ASP A 102 12.26 -6.10 8.65
C ASP A 102 12.24 -7.60 8.33
N GLN A 103 11.71 -8.45 9.20
CA GLN A 103 11.71 -9.92 9.05
C GLN A 103 10.37 -10.51 8.62
N VAL A 104 9.25 -9.88 9.01
CA VAL A 104 7.89 -10.35 8.72
C VAL A 104 7.58 -10.36 7.22
N ILE A 105 6.86 -11.36 6.70
CA ILE A 105 6.58 -11.54 5.27
C ILE A 105 5.09 -11.33 4.97
N SER A 106 4.19 -11.79 5.84
CA SER A 106 2.75 -11.65 5.65
C SER A 106 2.24 -10.25 5.98
N TRP A 107 1.25 -9.81 5.20
CA TRP A 107 0.56 -8.53 5.47
C TRP A 107 -0.19 -8.53 6.79
N LYS A 108 -0.72 -9.67 7.25
CA LYS A 108 -1.45 -9.74 8.52
C LYS A 108 -0.52 -9.51 9.71
N ALA A 109 0.63 -10.18 9.76
CA ALA A 109 1.65 -9.94 10.79
C ALA A 109 2.21 -8.51 10.71
N PHE A 110 2.35 -7.97 9.50
CA PHE A 110 2.79 -6.59 9.30
C PHE A 110 1.78 -5.56 9.86
N ILE A 111 0.49 -5.79 9.67
CA ILE A 111 -0.58 -4.97 10.27
C ILE A 111 -0.57 -5.09 11.79
N MET A 112 -0.37 -6.30 12.34
CA MET A 112 -0.25 -6.49 13.79
C MET A 112 0.90 -5.67 14.39
N LEU A 113 2.07 -5.68 13.75
CA LEU A 113 3.18 -4.81 14.16
C LEU A 113 2.80 -3.34 14.10
N GLY A 114 2.06 -2.93 13.07
CA GLY A 114 1.56 -1.56 12.95
C GLY A 114 0.59 -1.18 14.07
N ASN A 115 -0.34 -2.07 14.43
CA ASN A 115 -1.28 -1.87 15.56
C ASN A 115 -0.51 -1.64 16.87
N PHE A 116 0.52 -2.45 17.14
CA PHE A 116 1.34 -2.27 18.34
C PHE A 116 2.05 -0.91 18.35
N ILE A 117 2.59 -0.46 17.21
CA ILE A 117 3.19 0.88 17.09
C ILE A 117 2.16 1.99 17.30
N GLU A 118 0.97 1.86 16.71
CA GLU A 118 -0.10 2.83 16.86
C GLU A 118 -0.51 3.03 18.33
N GLU A 119 -0.56 1.95 19.10
CA GLU A 119 -0.97 1.99 20.50
C GLU A 119 0.09 2.56 21.44
N ILE A 120 1.37 2.31 21.19
CA ILE A 120 2.45 2.88 22.00
C ILE A 120 2.77 4.33 21.62
N LEU A 121 2.41 4.78 20.41
CA LEU A 121 2.71 6.13 19.92
C LEU A 121 2.20 7.23 20.86
N PRO A 122 0.97 7.19 21.41
CA PRO A 122 0.50 8.11 22.45
C PRO A 122 1.36 8.09 23.71
N GLU A 123 1.78 6.91 24.19
CA GLU A 123 2.60 6.76 25.40
C GLU A 123 4.01 7.35 25.22
N LEU A 124 4.52 7.35 23.99
CA LEU A 124 5.84 7.88 23.64
C LEU A 124 5.86 9.42 23.49
N LYS A 125 4.70 10.09 23.38
CA LYS A 125 4.61 11.55 23.21
C LYS A 125 5.21 12.32 24.39
N ASP A 126 5.19 11.72 25.59
CA ASP A 126 5.64 12.36 26.82
C ASP A 126 7.13 12.10 27.15
N LEU A 127 7.81 11.20 26.43
CA LEU A 127 9.05 10.58 26.94
C LEU A 127 10.32 10.76 26.10
N ASN A 128 10.29 10.97 24.77
CA ASN A 128 11.55 11.15 24.02
C ASN A 128 11.43 11.63 22.55
N GLU A 129 12.19 12.67 22.16
CA GLU A 129 12.39 13.03 20.75
C GLU A 129 13.10 11.91 19.96
N SER A 130 13.96 11.12 20.62
CA SER A 130 14.74 10.05 19.98
C SER A 130 13.85 8.94 19.40
N PHE A 131 12.72 8.61 20.02
CA PHE A 131 11.83 7.55 19.53
C PHE A 131 10.93 8.03 18.39
N SER A 132 10.45 9.27 18.49
CA SER A 132 9.80 9.95 17.37
C SER A 132 10.73 10.03 16.16
N PHE A 133 12.04 10.23 16.38
CA PHE A 133 13.04 10.18 15.33
C PHE A 133 13.15 8.78 14.70
N SER A 134 13.29 7.71 15.49
CA SER A 134 13.39 6.34 14.97
C SER A 134 12.18 5.93 14.13
N ILE A 135 10.96 6.26 14.56
CA ILE A 135 9.74 5.95 13.79
C ILE A 135 9.76 6.69 12.44
N ARG A 136 10.07 8.00 12.46
CA ARG A 136 10.07 8.83 11.23
C ARG A 136 11.21 8.50 10.27
N LYS A 137 12.36 8.06 10.79
CA LYS A 137 13.61 7.92 10.01
C LYS A 137 13.97 6.49 9.66
N VAL A 138 13.46 5.51 10.40
CA VAL A 138 13.77 4.09 10.20
C VAL A 138 12.50 3.33 9.84
N TYR A 139 11.49 3.36 10.71
CA TYR A 139 10.28 2.53 10.56
C TYR A 139 9.43 2.89 9.33
N ILE A 140 9.07 4.16 9.18
CA ILE A 140 8.23 4.60 8.05
C ILE A 140 8.94 4.32 6.71
N PRO A 141 10.24 4.63 6.54
CA PRO A 141 10.98 4.22 5.34
C PRO A 141 11.04 2.70 5.10
N SER A 142 11.26 1.88 6.14
CA SER A 142 11.34 0.42 5.94
C SER A 142 10.01 -0.18 5.45
N TRP A 143 8.88 0.39 5.88
CA TRP A 143 7.55 0.01 5.38
C TRP A 143 7.40 0.25 3.88
N MET A 144 7.94 1.35 3.36
CA MET A 144 7.88 1.66 1.94
C MET A 144 8.68 0.69 1.10
N GLU A 145 9.91 0.36 1.52
CA GLU A 145 10.74 -0.62 0.81
C GLU A 145 10.03 -1.97 0.69
N ARG A 146 9.21 -2.32 1.69
CA ARG A 146 8.42 -3.55 1.71
C ARG A 146 7.21 -3.50 0.80
N PHE A 147 6.49 -2.39 0.81
CA PHE A 147 5.43 -2.18 -0.16
C PHE A 147 5.95 -2.23 -1.59
N GLU A 148 7.11 -1.61 -1.88
CA GLU A 148 7.73 -1.65 -3.20
C GLU A 148 8.13 -3.08 -3.61
N LYS A 149 8.72 -3.87 -2.70
CA LYS A 149 9.13 -5.26 -2.99
C LYS A 149 7.96 -6.21 -3.29
N ASN A 150 6.80 -5.95 -2.70
CA ASN A 150 5.62 -6.80 -2.83
C ASN A 150 4.59 -6.24 -3.84
N ALA A 151 4.88 -5.10 -4.48
CA ALA A 151 4.03 -4.57 -5.54
C ALA A 151 4.09 -5.49 -6.76
N VAL A 152 2.98 -6.16 -7.05
CA VAL A 152 2.87 -7.06 -8.21
C VAL A 152 2.48 -6.24 -9.44
N LEU A 153 3.29 -6.28 -10.50
CA LEU A 153 3.06 -5.42 -11.66
C LEU A 153 1.90 -5.87 -12.56
N ASN A 154 1.54 -7.16 -12.53
CA ASN A 154 0.45 -7.79 -13.29
C ASN A 154 -0.11 -8.99 -12.50
N TYR A 155 -1.35 -9.43 -12.74
CA TYR A 155 -1.84 -10.65 -12.09
C TYR A 155 -1.01 -11.88 -12.50
N PRO A 156 -0.85 -12.87 -11.59
CA PRO A 156 -0.11 -14.09 -11.89
C PRO A 156 -0.81 -14.99 -12.93
N ASP A 157 -2.11 -14.81 -13.15
CA ASP A 157 -2.89 -15.58 -14.12
C ASP A 157 -3.38 -14.72 -15.30
N ASP A 158 -3.32 -15.31 -16.49
CA ASP A 158 -3.68 -14.65 -17.75
C ASP A 158 -5.17 -14.29 -17.84
N GLN A 159 -6.05 -14.98 -17.12
CA GLN A 159 -7.48 -14.72 -17.20
C GLN A 159 -7.84 -13.43 -16.46
N SER A 160 -7.35 -13.25 -15.24
CA SER A 160 -7.46 -12.00 -14.49
C SER A 160 -6.84 -10.84 -15.26
N ASN A 161 -5.68 -11.04 -15.90
CA ASN A 161 -5.08 -10.03 -16.77
C ASN A 161 -5.99 -9.65 -17.97
N LYS A 162 -6.73 -10.61 -18.54
CA LYS A 162 -7.66 -10.39 -19.65
C LYS A 162 -8.97 -9.72 -19.22
N GLU A 163 -9.37 -9.84 -17.96
CA GLU A 163 -10.62 -9.29 -17.44
C GLU A 163 -10.41 -7.95 -16.72
N TYR A 164 -9.18 -7.68 -16.25
CA TYR A 164 -8.83 -6.51 -15.46
C TYR A 164 -9.43 -5.20 -15.96
N LEU A 165 -9.20 -4.84 -17.23
CA LEU A 165 -9.68 -3.54 -17.74
C LEU A 165 -11.21 -3.46 -17.74
N SER A 166 -11.89 -4.57 -18.03
CA SER A 166 -13.35 -4.63 -17.98
C SER A 166 -13.86 -4.44 -16.56
N ASN A 167 -13.21 -5.08 -15.60
CA ASN A 167 -13.55 -4.97 -14.18
C ASN A 167 -13.27 -3.55 -13.67
N LEU A 168 -12.13 -2.97 -14.05
CA LEU A 168 -11.74 -1.60 -13.71
C LEU A 168 -12.75 -0.58 -14.27
N GLU A 169 -13.12 -0.69 -15.55
CA GLU A 169 -14.12 0.21 -16.16
C GLU A 169 -15.49 0.02 -15.50
N THR A 170 -15.89 -1.20 -15.18
CA THR A 170 -17.16 -1.47 -14.47
C THR A 170 -17.14 -0.85 -13.07
N ASP A 171 -16.08 -1.08 -12.30
CA ASP A 171 -15.97 -0.57 -10.94
C ASP A 171 -15.93 0.96 -10.90
N TYR A 172 -15.27 1.65 -11.84
CA TYR A 172 -15.14 3.11 -11.75
C TYR A 172 -16.18 3.90 -12.53
N LEU A 173 -16.92 3.27 -13.45
CA LEU A 173 -17.85 3.98 -14.34
C LEU A 173 -19.32 3.58 -14.16
N ASP A 174 -19.62 2.53 -13.40
CA ASP A 174 -21.00 2.18 -13.07
C ASP A 174 -21.56 3.12 -11.99
N ASP A 175 -22.82 3.55 -12.16
CA ASP A 175 -23.55 4.47 -11.28
C ASP A 175 -24.09 3.76 -10.01
N ASN A 176 -23.88 2.45 -9.90
CA ASN A 176 -24.27 1.66 -8.73
C ASN A 176 -23.40 2.02 -7.51
N TYR A 177 -23.88 3.01 -6.76
CA TYR A 177 -23.30 3.46 -5.51
C TYR A 177 -23.72 2.52 -4.38
N TYR A 178 -22.81 1.67 -3.93
CA TYR A 178 -22.98 0.93 -2.68
C TYR A 178 -22.50 1.81 -1.52
N ASN A 179 -23.27 1.88 -0.44
CA ASN A 179 -22.75 2.33 0.86
C ASN A 179 -21.79 1.23 1.32
N VAL A 180 -20.49 1.49 1.40
CA VAL A 180 -19.52 0.45 1.77
C VAL A 180 -18.54 0.97 2.81
N GLU A 181 -18.30 0.11 3.79
CA GLU A 181 -17.35 0.28 4.88
C GLU A 181 -15.90 0.27 4.36
N LEU A 182 -14.96 0.74 5.20
CA LEU A 182 -13.52 0.69 4.90
C LEU A 182 -13.06 -0.77 4.69
N PRO A 183 -11.96 -1.02 3.96
CA PRO A 183 -11.43 -2.37 3.86
C PRO A 183 -11.10 -2.85 5.26
N ASP A 184 -11.63 -4.00 5.62
CA ASP A 184 -11.22 -4.70 6.82
C ASP A 184 -10.11 -5.69 6.48
N THR A 185 -9.46 -6.23 7.50
CA THR A 185 -8.38 -7.21 7.33
C THR A 185 -8.83 -8.50 6.65
N SER A 186 -10.14 -8.71 6.48
CA SER A 186 -10.70 -9.84 5.72
C SER A 186 -10.90 -9.55 4.24
N SER A 187 -11.08 -8.29 3.84
CA SER A 187 -11.35 -7.92 2.44
C SER A 187 -10.08 -7.72 1.61
N ASP A 188 -9.12 -6.94 2.10
CA ASP A 188 -7.84 -6.69 1.42
C ASP A 188 -6.74 -6.35 2.44
N LEU A 189 -5.84 -7.31 2.66
CA LEU A 189 -4.72 -7.17 3.60
C LEU A 189 -3.69 -6.13 3.16
N PHE A 190 -3.43 -6.00 1.86
CA PHE A 190 -2.45 -5.05 1.37
C PHE A 190 -2.95 -3.61 1.58
N LEU A 191 -4.19 -3.33 1.17
CA LEU A 191 -4.79 -2.01 1.37
C LEU A 191 -4.97 -1.70 2.87
N SER A 192 -5.33 -2.70 3.69
CA SER A 192 -5.36 -2.56 5.15
C SER A 192 -3.99 -2.16 5.72
N ALA A 193 -2.90 -2.77 5.23
CA ALA A 193 -1.54 -2.40 5.61
C ALA A 193 -1.18 -0.97 5.19
N VAL A 194 -1.60 -0.53 4.00
CA VAL A 194 -1.43 0.87 3.55
C VAL A 194 -2.22 1.84 4.43
N PHE A 195 -3.46 1.51 4.82
CA PHE A 195 -4.23 2.35 5.73
C PHE A 195 -3.58 2.46 7.11
N MET A 196 -3.04 1.34 7.62
CA MET A 196 -2.24 1.30 8.85
C MET A 196 -1.01 2.20 8.76
N PHE A 197 -0.27 2.11 7.66
CA PHE A 197 0.86 3.00 7.37
C PHE A 197 0.47 4.48 7.46
N LEU A 198 -0.64 4.88 6.82
CA LEU A 198 -1.12 6.26 6.88
C LEU A 198 -1.51 6.70 8.30
N ARG A 199 -2.04 5.79 9.13
CA ARG A 199 -2.33 6.07 10.56
C ARG A 199 -1.04 6.37 11.30
N ILE A 200 -0.05 5.48 11.20
CA ILE A 200 1.26 5.63 11.85
C ILE A 200 1.98 6.89 11.35
N PHE A 201 1.95 7.17 10.04
CA PHE A 201 2.51 8.40 9.47
C PHE A 201 1.92 9.65 10.12
N THR A 202 0.60 9.69 10.28
CA THR A 202 -0.13 10.81 10.88
C THR A 202 0.15 10.92 12.37
N LEU A 203 0.03 9.82 13.12
CA LEU A 203 0.21 9.79 14.57
C LEU A 203 1.65 10.11 15.00
N SER A 204 2.62 9.66 14.21
CA SER A 204 4.04 10.00 14.42
C SER A 204 4.36 11.45 14.06
N MET A 205 3.42 12.22 13.49
CA MET A 205 3.61 13.59 13.00
C MET A 205 4.77 13.69 12.00
N SER A 206 4.91 12.69 11.13
CA SER A 206 5.91 12.69 10.07
C SER A 206 5.62 13.80 9.07
N ARG A 207 6.68 14.44 8.56
CA ARG A 207 6.61 15.47 7.50
C ARG A 207 7.32 15.04 6.23
N ASN A 208 7.64 13.76 6.10
CA ASN A 208 8.32 13.23 4.93
C ASN A 208 7.34 13.01 3.76
N TYR A 209 6.77 14.09 3.22
CA TYR A 209 5.76 14.01 2.15
C TYR A 209 6.26 13.29 0.88
N GLY A 210 7.56 13.32 0.60
CA GLY A 210 8.13 12.56 -0.52
C GLY A 210 7.88 11.05 -0.40
N ILE A 211 7.68 10.53 0.81
CA ILE A 211 7.33 9.12 1.02
C ILE A 211 5.90 8.81 0.61
N LEU A 212 4.99 9.78 0.76
CA LEU A 212 3.61 9.65 0.31
C LEU A 212 3.52 9.74 -1.22
N ASP A 213 4.40 10.53 -1.84
CA ASP A 213 4.53 10.57 -3.30
C ASP A 213 4.98 9.21 -3.84
N VAL A 214 5.97 8.58 -3.18
CA VAL A 214 6.42 7.21 -3.51
C VAL A 214 5.27 6.21 -3.35
N LEU A 215 4.49 6.30 -2.27
CA LEU A 215 3.31 5.44 -2.04
C LEU A 215 2.31 5.55 -3.19
N CYS A 216 1.95 6.78 -3.58
CA CYS A 216 1.00 7.01 -4.67
C CYS A 216 1.53 6.49 -6.02
N ASP A 217 2.74 6.90 -6.38
CA ASP A 217 3.23 6.75 -7.74
C ASP A 217 3.78 5.35 -8.02
N ARG A 218 4.43 4.71 -7.04
CA ARG A 218 5.16 3.45 -7.26
C ARG A 218 4.49 2.21 -6.69
N ILE A 219 3.65 2.38 -5.68
CA ILE A 219 3.03 1.26 -4.97
C ILE A 219 1.56 1.18 -5.35
N LEU A 220 0.79 2.25 -5.11
CA LEU A 220 -0.65 2.23 -5.32
C LEU A 220 -1.03 2.27 -6.79
N ALA A 221 -0.28 3.00 -7.63
CA ALA A 221 -0.48 2.95 -9.07
C ALA A 221 -0.23 1.54 -9.64
N CYS A 222 0.50 0.68 -8.90
CA CYS A 222 0.88 -0.65 -9.32
C CYS A 222 -0.07 -1.75 -8.79
N THR A 223 -1.20 -1.41 -8.18
CA THR A 223 -2.21 -2.38 -7.72
C THR A 223 -3.58 -2.01 -8.24
N HIS A 224 -4.47 -3.00 -8.39
CA HIS A 224 -5.89 -2.69 -8.48
C HIS A 224 -6.37 -2.23 -7.10
N ILE A 225 -7.01 -1.07 -7.08
CA ILE A 225 -7.68 -0.50 -5.91
C ILE A 225 -9.14 -0.39 -6.31
N GLU A 226 -10.03 -0.99 -5.52
CA GLU A 226 -11.46 -0.83 -5.73
C GLU A 226 -11.90 0.61 -5.45
N SER A 227 -12.90 1.08 -6.18
CA SER A 227 -13.27 2.49 -6.23
C SER A 227 -13.64 3.11 -4.87
N HIS A 228 -14.30 2.35 -4.01
CA HIS A 228 -14.68 2.81 -2.67
C HIS A 228 -13.47 2.90 -1.73
N PHE A 229 -12.49 2.00 -1.85
CA PHE A 229 -11.24 2.10 -1.12
C PHE A 229 -10.40 3.29 -1.59
N LEU A 230 -10.41 3.56 -2.90
CA LEU A 230 -9.72 4.72 -3.46
C LEU A 230 -10.29 6.04 -2.91
N GLU A 231 -11.61 6.15 -2.76
CA GLU A 231 -12.26 7.34 -2.17
C GLU A 231 -11.78 7.57 -0.74
N ALA A 232 -11.86 6.56 0.12
CA ALA A 232 -11.39 6.64 1.50
C ALA A 232 -9.90 7.00 1.59
N PHE A 233 -9.08 6.39 0.72
CA PHE A 233 -7.65 6.64 0.67
C PHE A 233 -7.35 8.09 0.27
N MET A 234 -8.02 8.61 -0.76
CA MET A 234 -7.81 9.98 -1.25
C MET A 234 -8.28 11.03 -0.24
N LEU A 235 -9.41 10.81 0.44
CA LEU A 235 -9.87 11.69 1.52
C LEU A 235 -8.84 11.77 2.66
N LYS A 236 -8.26 10.62 3.04
CA LYS A 236 -7.24 10.55 4.09
C LYS A 236 -5.95 11.25 3.68
N LEU A 237 -5.48 11.04 2.45
CA LEU A 237 -4.31 11.75 1.93
C LEU A 237 -4.54 13.26 1.86
N ASP A 238 -5.69 13.71 1.34
CA ASP A 238 -6.03 15.14 1.28
C ASP A 238 -6.01 15.77 2.68
N ALA A 239 -6.57 15.09 3.70
CA ALA A 239 -6.49 15.54 5.09
C ALA A 239 -5.04 15.66 5.61
N ILE A 240 -4.18 14.68 5.31
CA ILE A 240 -2.76 14.69 5.70
C ILE A 240 -2.02 15.86 5.03
N TYR A 241 -2.24 16.10 3.74
CA TYR A 241 -1.62 17.20 3.00
C TYR A 241 -2.09 18.57 3.51
N ARG A 242 -3.39 18.74 3.75
CA ARG A 242 -3.97 19.98 4.31
C ARG A 242 -3.47 20.29 5.71
N PHE A 243 -3.19 19.28 6.53
CA PHE A 243 -2.62 19.48 7.87
C PHE A 243 -1.25 20.17 7.83
N SER A 244 -0.55 20.18 6.69
CA SER A 244 0.69 20.93 6.48
C SER A 244 0.59 22.06 5.46
N ASP A 245 -0.62 22.58 5.23
CA ASP A 245 -0.89 23.67 4.29
C ASP A 245 -0.38 23.36 2.86
N ARG A 246 -0.39 22.08 2.48
CA ARG A 246 -0.01 21.63 1.14
C ARG A 246 -1.25 21.14 0.40
N ALA A 247 -1.27 21.35 -0.92
CA ALA A 247 -2.26 20.72 -1.79
C ALA A 247 -1.86 19.28 -2.09
N LEU A 248 -2.84 18.37 -2.11
CA LEU A 248 -2.65 17.02 -2.61
C LEU A 248 -2.15 17.08 -4.07
N PRO A 249 -1.04 16.42 -4.43
CA PRO A 249 -0.55 16.42 -5.81
C PRO A 249 -1.59 15.83 -6.77
N LEU A 250 -1.78 16.47 -7.92
CA LEU A 250 -2.58 15.91 -8.99
C LEU A 250 -1.80 14.76 -9.65
N ASN A 251 -2.18 13.53 -9.34
CA ASN A 251 -1.66 12.32 -9.96
C ASN A 251 -2.79 11.53 -10.64
N THR A 252 -2.46 10.45 -11.35
CA THR A 252 -3.45 9.65 -12.09
C THR A 252 -4.55 9.13 -11.16
N LEU A 253 -4.23 8.65 -9.96
CA LEU A 253 -5.20 8.09 -9.02
C LEU A 253 -6.18 9.15 -8.50
N VAL A 254 -5.76 10.42 -8.36
CA VAL A 254 -6.67 11.53 -8.02
C VAL A 254 -7.71 11.77 -9.13
N PHE A 255 -7.32 11.63 -10.40
CA PHE A 255 -8.26 11.70 -11.53
C PHE A 255 -9.22 10.52 -11.53
N VAL A 256 -8.70 9.31 -11.32
CA VAL A 256 -9.51 8.09 -11.23
C VAL A 256 -10.58 8.23 -10.14
N ASN A 257 -10.18 8.70 -8.95
CA ASN A 257 -11.10 8.91 -7.83
C ASN A 257 -12.22 9.90 -8.15
N SER A 258 -11.94 10.91 -8.99
CA SER A 258 -12.92 11.92 -9.38
C SER A 258 -14.08 11.37 -10.22
N PHE A 259 -14.02 10.12 -10.69
CA PHE A 259 -15.10 9.50 -11.46
C PHE A 259 -16.26 8.97 -10.60
N LYS A 260 -15.99 8.53 -9.36
CA LYS A 260 -17.03 8.07 -8.42
C LYS A 260 -17.23 9.00 -7.22
N ALA A 261 -16.17 9.65 -6.74
CA ALA A 261 -16.28 10.49 -5.56
C ALA A 261 -17.08 11.78 -5.86
N ARG A 262 -17.93 12.19 -4.92
CA ARG A 262 -18.52 13.56 -4.92
C ARG A 262 -17.46 14.65 -4.74
N PHE A 263 -16.25 14.25 -4.38
CA PHE A 263 -15.09 15.09 -4.19
C PHE A 263 -14.28 15.16 -5.48
N CYS A 264 -14.53 16.21 -6.28
CA CYS A 264 -13.68 16.54 -7.42
C CYS A 264 -12.59 17.52 -6.94
N SER A 265 -11.34 17.05 -6.88
CA SER A 265 -10.18 17.90 -6.57
C SER A 265 -9.81 18.84 -7.72
N LEU A 266 -10.44 18.68 -8.89
CA LEU A 266 -10.19 19.48 -10.07
C LEU A 266 -11.13 20.69 -10.11
N PRO A 267 -10.66 21.84 -10.67
CA PRO A 267 -11.54 22.97 -10.87
C PRO A 267 -12.70 22.56 -11.78
N ARG A 268 -13.92 23.00 -11.47
CA ARG A 268 -15.10 22.81 -12.35
C ARG A 268 -14.92 23.64 -13.62
N VAL A 269 -14.12 23.15 -14.55
CA VAL A 269 -13.90 23.81 -15.84
C VAL A 269 -14.83 23.19 -16.86
N TYR A 270 -15.64 24.03 -17.51
CA TYR A 270 -16.65 23.62 -18.48
C TYR A 270 -16.07 23.23 -19.86
N SER A 271 -14.75 23.35 -20.07
CA SER A 271 -14.09 22.99 -21.34
C SER A 271 -13.46 21.59 -21.24
N PRO A 272 -13.97 20.60 -22.00
CA PRO A 272 -13.38 19.26 -22.06
C PRO A 272 -11.91 19.25 -22.50
N GLU A 273 -11.55 20.14 -23.44
CA GLU A 273 -10.16 20.26 -23.92
C GLU A 273 -9.22 20.80 -22.84
N TYR A 274 -9.68 21.73 -22.00
CA TYR A 274 -8.89 22.21 -20.87
C TYR A 274 -8.68 21.10 -19.83
N TYR A 275 -9.72 20.32 -19.55
CA TYR A 275 -9.64 19.17 -18.64
C TYR A 275 -8.62 18.14 -19.15
N LEU A 276 -8.65 17.82 -20.45
CA LEU A 276 -7.63 16.97 -21.07
C LEU A 276 -6.23 17.54 -20.84
N LYS A 277 -6.00 18.84 -21.08
CA LYS A 277 -4.67 19.48 -20.87
C LYS A 277 -4.19 19.36 -19.43
N LEU A 278 -5.08 19.45 -18.44
CA LEU A 278 -4.73 19.21 -17.03
C LEU A 278 -4.32 17.77 -16.77
N ALA A 279 -5.01 16.80 -17.37
CA ALA A 279 -4.76 15.37 -17.17
C ALA A 279 -3.44 14.90 -17.82
N ILE A 280 -3.02 15.49 -18.94
CA ILE A 280 -1.85 15.01 -19.70
C ILE A 280 -0.59 14.88 -18.86
N LYS A 281 -0.27 15.88 -18.03
CA LYS A 281 1.00 15.85 -17.26
C LYS A 281 1.00 14.73 -16.20
N PRO A 282 -0.03 14.58 -15.35
CA PRO A 282 -0.17 13.45 -14.43
C PRO A 282 -0.15 12.09 -15.13
N LEU A 283 -0.89 11.94 -16.24
CA LEU A 283 -0.93 10.70 -17.00
C LEU A 283 0.45 10.36 -17.58
N ARG A 284 1.16 11.35 -18.12
CA ARG A 284 2.53 11.20 -18.63
C ARG A 284 3.49 10.75 -17.53
N HIS A 285 3.39 11.36 -16.35
CA HIS A 285 4.18 10.98 -15.18
C HIS A 285 3.94 9.51 -14.82
N SER A 286 2.67 9.08 -14.75
CA SER A 286 2.30 7.67 -14.55
C SER A 286 3.00 6.74 -15.53
N LEU A 287 2.96 7.05 -16.83
CA LEU A 287 3.59 6.22 -17.86
C LEU A 287 5.11 6.09 -17.64
N HIS A 288 5.79 7.15 -17.20
CA HIS A 288 7.22 7.10 -16.88
C HIS A 288 7.55 6.32 -15.61
N VAL A 289 6.62 6.22 -14.65
CA VAL A 289 6.84 5.42 -13.45
C VAL A 289 6.89 3.93 -13.79
N SER A 290 5.98 3.46 -14.66
CA SER A 290 6.03 2.09 -15.18
C SER A 290 5.23 1.94 -16.47
N THR A 291 5.94 1.68 -17.58
CA THR A 291 5.35 1.47 -18.91
C THR A 291 4.77 0.07 -19.11
N SER A 292 5.25 -0.91 -18.34
CA SER A 292 4.93 -2.34 -18.48
C SER A 292 3.96 -2.87 -17.42
N ASN A 293 3.54 -2.03 -16.48
CA ASN A 293 2.56 -2.35 -15.44
C ASN A 293 1.14 -2.12 -15.95
N MET A 294 0.35 -3.19 -16.00
CA MET A 294 -1.02 -3.12 -16.51
C MET A 294 -1.98 -2.34 -15.62
N PHE A 295 -1.77 -2.32 -14.31
CA PHE A 295 -2.62 -1.59 -13.36
C PHE A 295 -2.54 -0.10 -13.61
N ASN A 296 -1.31 0.41 -13.59
CA ASN A 296 -0.98 1.81 -13.83
C ASN A 296 -1.44 2.27 -15.23
N VAL A 297 -1.09 1.49 -16.26
CA VAL A 297 -1.50 1.82 -17.63
C VAL A 297 -3.01 1.72 -17.80
N GLY A 298 -3.67 0.77 -17.14
CA GLY A 298 -5.14 0.67 -17.11
C GLY A 298 -5.80 1.92 -16.53
N TYR A 299 -5.28 2.45 -15.42
CA TYR A 299 -5.75 3.74 -14.87
C TYR A 299 -5.52 4.90 -15.84
N VAL A 300 -4.37 4.94 -16.52
CA VAL A 300 -4.10 5.96 -17.54
C VAL A 300 -5.11 5.89 -18.67
N VAL A 301 -5.39 4.69 -19.18
CA VAL A 301 -6.38 4.46 -20.25
C VAL A 301 -7.77 4.89 -19.80
N LEU A 302 -8.19 4.49 -18.60
CA LEU A 302 -9.49 4.86 -18.02
C LEU A 302 -9.66 6.38 -17.99
N VAL A 303 -8.68 7.10 -17.42
CA VAL A 303 -8.75 8.56 -17.30
C VAL A 303 -8.71 9.23 -18.67
N LEU A 304 -7.79 8.79 -19.54
CA LEU A 304 -7.63 9.37 -20.87
C LEU A 304 -8.91 9.20 -21.71
N ARG A 305 -9.51 8.00 -21.72
CA ARG A 305 -10.77 7.75 -22.43
C ARG A 305 -11.87 8.69 -21.94
N LYS A 306 -12.04 8.83 -20.63
CA LYS A 306 -13.04 9.72 -20.04
C LYS A 306 -12.81 11.19 -20.41
N CYS A 307 -11.56 11.63 -20.51
CA CYS A 307 -11.23 12.98 -20.99
C CYS A 307 -11.54 13.19 -22.48
N LEU A 308 -11.36 12.15 -23.31
CA LEU A 308 -11.49 12.25 -24.77
C LEU A 308 -12.94 12.14 -25.27
N VAL A 309 -13.78 11.34 -24.62
CA VAL A 309 -15.21 11.15 -25.01
C VAL A 309 -15.96 12.48 -25.22
N PRO A 310 -15.93 13.46 -24.29
CA PRO A 310 -16.65 14.72 -24.44
C PRO A 310 -16.05 15.68 -25.49
N ILE A 311 -14.84 15.42 -25.98
CA ILE A 311 -14.19 16.24 -27.02
C ILE A 311 -14.71 15.81 -28.38
N LYS A 312 -15.19 16.77 -29.18
CA LYS A 312 -15.64 16.50 -30.54
C LYS A 312 -14.44 16.09 -31.41
N ASN A 313 -14.65 15.14 -32.33
CA ASN A 313 -13.61 14.78 -33.29
C ASN A 313 -13.23 16.01 -34.13
N GLU A 314 -11.95 16.10 -34.50
CA GLU A 314 -11.38 17.19 -35.29
C GLU A 314 -11.54 18.59 -34.67
N SER A 315 -11.76 18.71 -33.35
CA SER A 315 -11.88 20.01 -32.68
C SER A 315 -10.55 20.59 -32.20
N ILE A 316 -9.55 19.75 -31.94
CA ILE A 316 -8.24 20.21 -31.46
C ILE A 316 -7.42 20.75 -32.63
N GLU A 317 -7.19 22.07 -32.59
CA GLU A 317 -6.46 22.82 -33.61
C GLU A 317 -4.97 22.43 -33.72
N ARG A 318 -4.41 22.63 -34.91
CA ARG A 318 -2.99 22.40 -35.25
C ARG A 318 -2.02 23.23 -34.43
N ASN A 319 -2.40 24.39 -33.90
CA ASN A 319 -1.48 25.11 -33.02
C ASN A 319 -1.22 24.37 -31.68
N GLN A 320 -2.05 23.37 -31.33
CA GLN A 320 -1.97 22.68 -30.04
C GLN A 320 -1.28 21.30 -30.07
N TRP A 321 -1.07 20.69 -31.23
CA TRP A 321 -0.57 19.30 -31.30
C TRP A 321 0.79 19.10 -30.62
N THR A 322 1.63 20.14 -30.61
CA THR A 322 2.96 20.10 -29.98
C THR A 322 2.90 19.92 -28.46
N PHE A 323 1.83 20.43 -27.82
CA PHE A 323 1.61 20.25 -26.39
C PHE A 323 1.40 18.78 -26.03
N PHE A 324 0.66 18.05 -26.87
CA PHE A 324 0.30 16.65 -26.65
C PHE A 324 1.35 15.66 -27.16
N LEU A 325 2.24 16.09 -28.06
CA LEU A 325 3.20 15.22 -28.73
C LEU A 325 4.05 14.40 -27.75
N GLY A 326 4.54 15.01 -26.67
CA GLY A 326 5.37 14.30 -25.68
C GLY A 326 4.62 13.13 -25.05
N PHE A 327 3.39 13.36 -24.61
CA PHE A 327 2.54 12.29 -24.06
C PHE A 327 2.19 11.23 -25.10
N LEU A 328 1.83 11.63 -26.33
CA LEU A 328 1.52 10.69 -27.41
C LEU A 328 2.72 9.79 -27.76
N ALA A 329 3.94 10.33 -27.65
CA ALA A 329 5.17 9.58 -27.85
C ALA A 329 5.41 8.57 -26.71
N ASP A 330 5.20 8.96 -25.46
CA ASP A 330 5.37 8.03 -24.33
C ASP A 330 4.25 6.97 -24.33
N PHE A 331 3.03 7.34 -24.69
CA PHE A 331 1.88 6.44 -24.74
C PHE A 331 1.99 5.40 -25.86
N ILE A 332 2.57 5.76 -27.02
CA ILE A 332 2.76 4.78 -28.11
C ILE A 332 3.83 3.73 -27.76
N ILE A 333 4.87 4.10 -27.00
CA ILE A 333 5.86 3.14 -26.47
C ILE A 333 5.17 2.12 -25.57
N CYS A 334 4.30 2.59 -24.66
CA CYS A 334 3.52 1.68 -23.82
C CYS A 334 2.65 0.72 -24.64
N CYS A 335 2.16 1.13 -25.81
CA CYS A 335 1.36 0.24 -26.66
C CYS A 335 2.17 -0.93 -27.27
N GLU A 336 3.50 -0.89 -27.23
CA GLU A 336 4.37 -1.97 -27.70
C GLU A 336 4.65 -3.02 -26.63
N GLU A 337 4.40 -2.71 -25.36
CA GLU A 337 4.68 -3.59 -24.21
C GLU A 337 3.78 -4.83 -24.22
N CYS A 338 4.40 -6.00 -24.43
CA CYS A 338 3.69 -7.27 -24.51
C CYS A 338 3.08 -7.70 -23.17
N THR A 339 3.59 -7.19 -22.04
CA THR A 339 3.12 -7.51 -20.68
C THR A 339 1.72 -6.97 -20.39
N LEU A 340 1.19 -6.06 -21.22
CA LEU A 340 -0.09 -5.40 -21.00
C LEU A 340 -1.32 -6.20 -21.46
N CYS A 341 -1.15 -7.37 -22.09
CA CYS A 341 -2.26 -8.23 -22.53
C CYS A 341 -3.38 -7.44 -23.26
N LYS A 342 -4.65 -7.52 -22.80
CA LYS A 342 -5.76 -6.76 -23.40
C LYS A 342 -5.70 -5.25 -23.15
N VAL A 343 -4.99 -4.80 -22.11
CA VAL A 343 -4.76 -3.36 -21.89
C VAL A 343 -4.04 -2.76 -23.08
N ARG A 344 -3.15 -3.52 -23.75
CA ARG A 344 -2.48 -3.10 -24.99
C ARG A 344 -3.45 -2.72 -26.11
N GLU A 345 -4.46 -3.56 -26.36
CA GLU A 345 -5.48 -3.30 -27.40
C GLU A 345 -6.24 -2.02 -27.05
N ALA A 346 -6.62 -1.88 -25.78
CA ALA A 346 -7.29 -0.69 -25.29
C ALA A 346 -6.42 0.58 -25.39
N CYS A 347 -5.10 0.48 -25.14
CA CYS A 347 -4.16 1.57 -25.35
C CYS A 347 -4.15 2.01 -26.80
N MET A 348 -4.03 1.07 -27.74
CA MET A 348 -4.02 1.37 -29.18
C MET A 348 -5.33 2.00 -29.64
N ASP A 349 -6.47 1.53 -29.17
CA ASP A 349 -7.76 2.12 -29.51
C ASP A 349 -7.95 3.51 -28.89
N THR A 350 -7.45 3.71 -27.68
CA THR A 350 -7.43 5.03 -27.02
C THR A 350 -6.51 5.99 -27.76
N PHE A 351 -5.35 5.52 -28.25
CA PHE A 351 -4.44 6.32 -29.06
C PHE A 351 -5.11 6.76 -30.37
N LYS A 352 -5.80 5.85 -31.08
CA LYS A 352 -6.59 6.19 -32.27
C LYS A 352 -7.68 7.20 -31.95
N MET A 353 -8.40 6.99 -30.84
CA MET A 353 -9.43 7.94 -30.38
C MET A 353 -8.84 9.31 -30.04
N PHE A 354 -7.63 9.35 -29.48
CA PHE A 354 -6.95 10.61 -29.21
C PHE A 354 -6.58 11.32 -30.52
N LEU A 355 -5.97 10.60 -31.46
CA LEU A 355 -5.64 11.17 -32.78
C LEU A 355 -6.86 11.74 -33.50
N SER A 356 -8.02 11.07 -33.43
CA SER A 356 -9.24 11.56 -34.09
C SER A 356 -9.79 12.86 -33.52
N LYS A 357 -9.35 13.30 -32.33
CA LYS A 357 -9.71 14.61 -31.76
C LYS A 357 -9.00 15.78 -32.43
N PHE A 358 -7.86 15.54 -33.07
CA PHE A 358 -7.12 16.56 -33.81
C PHE A 358 -7.69 16.77 -35.20
N GLU A 359 -7.59 17.98 -35.74
CA GLU A 359 -7.90 18.23 -37.14
C GLU A 359 -6.97 17.42 -38.09
N PRO A 360 -7.38 17.11 -39.33
CA PRO A 360 -6.64 16.20 -40.22
C PRO A 360 -5.17 16.60 -40.46
N ILE A 361 -4.89 17.90 -40.58
CA ILE A 361 -3.51 18.39 -40.78
C ILE A 361 -2.66 18.12 -39.54
N ALA A 362 -3.22 18.32 -38.35
CA ALA A 362 -2.53 18.05 -37.09
C ALA A 362 -2.26 16.56 -36.90
N GLN A 363 -3.20 15.68 -37.26
CA GLN A 363 -2.99 14.23 -37.25
C GLN A 363 -1.78 13.83 -38.10
N VAL A 364 -1.69 14.34 -39.33
CA VAL A 364 -0.55 14.06 -40.23
C VAL A 364 0.77 14.55 -39.64
N LEU A 365 0.78 15.72 -39.01
CA LEU A 365 1.98 16.28 -38.37
C LEU A 365 2.42 15.43 -37.18
N ILE A 366 1.49 15.01 -36.32
CA ILE A 366 1.75 14.12 -35.19
C ILE A 366 2.37 12.82 -35.70
N ILE A 367 1.70 12.13 -36.63
CA ILE A 367 2.14 10.84 -37.19
C ILE A 367 3.54 10.98 -37.78
N ARG A 368 3.77 11.98 -38.65
CA ARG A 368 5.10 12.24 -39.23
C ARG A 368 6.17 12.47 -38.16
N LYS A 369 5.83 13.19 -37.09
CA LYS A 369 6.78 13.49 -36.03
C LYS A 369 7.08 12.25 -35.18
N LEU A 370 6.08 11.46 -34.82
CA LEU A 370 6.26 10.18 -34.11
C LEU A 370 7.13 9.21 -34.92
N PHE A 371 6.86 9.01 -36.21
CA PHE A 371 7.71 8.19 -37.08
C PHE A 371 9.16 8.70 -37.14
N ASN A 372 9.35 10.01 -37.20
CA ASN A 372 10.70 10.59 -37.17
C ASN A 372 11.40 10.35 -35.84
N MET A 373 10.68 10.41 -34.71
CA MET A 373 11.23 10.12 -33.38
C MET A 373 11.64 8.65 -33.27
N ILE A 374 10.81 7.72 -33.71
CA ILE A 374 11.12 6.27 -33.78
C ILE A 374 12.35 6.04 -34.67
N ARG A 375 12.37 6.60 -35.89
CA ARG A 375 13.48 6.41 -36.84
C ARG A 375 14.82 6.92 -36.30
N LYS A 376 14.79 7.96 -35.47
CA LYS A 376 15.98 8.55 -34.84
C LYS A 376 16.34 7.89 -33.51
N ASN A 377 15.61 6.87 -33.07
CA ASN A 377 15.73 6.28 -31.73
C ASN A 377 15.57 7.33 -30.60
N GLU A 378 14.78 8.39 -30.83
CA GLU A 378 14.43 9.38 -29.79
C GLU A 378 13.41 8.81 -28.79
N ILE A 379 12.63 7.82 -29.24
CA ILE A 379 11.72 6.98 -28.44
C ILE A 379 11.94 5.53 -28.87
N ARG A 380 11.94 4.61 -27.91
CA ARG A 380 12.23 3.18 -28.10
C ARG A 380 11.19 2.32 -27.43
#